data_AF-A0A3M7BZ20-F1
#
_entry.id   AF-A0A3M7BZ20-F1
#
_cell.length_a   1.000
_cell.length_b   1.000
_cell.length_c   1.000
_cell.angle_alpha   90.00
_cell.angle_beta   90.00
_cell.angle_gamma   90.00
#
_symmetry.space_group_name_H-M   'P 1'
#
loop_
_entity.id
_entity.type
_entity.pdbx_description
1 polymer ?
#
loop_
_entity_poly.entity_id
_entity_poly.type
_entity_poly.pdbx_seq_one_letter_code
_entity_poly.pdbx_strand_id
1 'polypeptide(L)'
;MRTKLREVRGLNWNAGAIMNSSWTRAPGLRAILARAGGTALSASEPATAHVAFACHTPPLLLGGNLVRGQESPLSRALREDGQVLLATAMNGAPLTPNHGYPVRVVAPGIAGARAVKWVDRITVQMGESENVYMQRDYKILPPEVRDSQQAEGYWGRTPAVQEMPVNSAIAVPVEGGAAERGDDGCVGVSGYAVPSGDEGPVTRVEVSADGGQRWTEAELLQYPEEGKWAWKLWRARVRVPEGIGKTTVYSRATDKAGNTQPERSQWNLRGVCYNGYGVAADVMINPDDAGSMEERWHREENMFGAGGKGALAWKWKWGTR
;
A
#
# COMPACT_ATOMS: atom_id res chain seq x y z
N MET A 1 -6.83 4.25 10.52
CA MET A 1 -7.86 4.79 9.60
C MET A 1 -9.28 4.61 10.15
N ARG A 2 -9.60 5.20 11.31
CA ARG A 2 -10.84 5.98 11.42
C ARG A 2 -10.43 7.36 10.97
N THR A 3 -11.03 7.89 9.91
CA THR A 3 -10.71 9.27 9.56
C THR A 3 -11.10 10.13 10.78
N LYS A 4 -10.25 11.07 11.22
CA LYS A 4 -10.65 12.08 12.23
C LYS A 4 -11.85 12.93 11.76
N LEU A 5 -12.37 12.68 10.55
CA LEU A 5 -13.56 13.25 9.95
C LEU A 5 -14.83 12.53 10.42
N ARG A 6 -14.90 11.20 10.24
CA ARG A 6 -16.07 10.37 10.55
C ARG A 6 -15.72 8.87 10.60
N GLU A 7 -16.54 8.12 11.35
CA GLU A 7 -16.50 6.66 11.40
C GLU A 7 -16.71 6.01 10.01
N VAL A 8 -16.08 4.85 9.82
CA VAL A 8 -16.12 4.07 8.57
C VAL A 8 -16.45 2.61 8.90
N ARG A 9 -16.93 1.86 7.91
CA ARG A 9 -17.18 0.41 8.01
C ARG A 9 -15.98 -0.36 7.48
N GLY A 10 -15.09 -0.76 8.38
CA GLY A 10 -13.91 -1.54 8.02
C GLY A 10 -12.98 -1.79 9.21
N LEU A 11 -11.93 -2.59 8.95
CA LEU A 11 -10.86 -2.82 9.92
C LEU A 11 -10.00 -1.57 10.08
N ASN A 12 -9.49 -1.35 11.29
CA ASN A 12 -8.57 -0.26 11.54
C ASN A 12 -7.13 -0.68 11.22
N TRP A 13 -6.67 -0.31 10.02
CA TRP A 13 -5.38 -0.72 9.47
C TRP A 13 -4.17 0.12 9.90
N ASN A 14 -4.40 1.29 10.51
CA ASN A 14 -3.37 2.32 10.72
C ASN A 14 -2.54 2.55 9.43
N ALA A 15 -1.22 2.75 9.55
CA ALA A 15 -0.28 2.82 8.43
C ALA A 15 0.39 1.46 8.13
N GLY A 16 -0.13 0.36 8.69
CA GLY A 16 0.55 -0.95 8.65
C GLY A 16 0.07 -1.90 7.56
N ALA A 17 -1.02 -1.59 6.85
CA ALA A 17 -1.58 -2.46 5.81
C ALA A 17 -0.87 -2.33 4.46
N ILE A 18 0.45 -2.50 4.48
CA ILE A 18 1.32 -2.44 3.29
C ILE A 18 2.50 -3.39 3.46
N MET A 19 3.03 -3.89 2.34
CA MET A 19 4.25 -4.70 2.34
C MET A 19 5.02 -4.49 1.04
N ASN A 20 6.35 -4.54 1.12
CA ASN A 20 7.25 -4.55 -0.02
C ASN A 20 8.09 -5.84 0.02
N SER A 21 8.21 -6.54 -1.10
CA SER A 21 8.87 -7.85 -1.13
C SER A 21 9.37 -8.19 -2.53
N SER A 22 10.43 -8.99 -2.58
CA SER A 22 10.94 -9.58 -3.82
C SER A 22 10.16 -10.86 -4.12
N TRP A 23 9.42 -10.87 -5.24
CA TRP A 23 8.64 -12.03 -5.67
C TRP A 23 9.47 -12.85 -6.66
N THR A 24 9.78 -14.08 -6.28
CA THR A 24 10.67 -14.96 -7.06
C THR A 24 9.95 -16.24 -7.44
N ARG A 25 10.50 -16.98 -8.41
CA ARG A 25 9.84 -18.17 -9.00
C ARG A 25 8.40 -17.84 -9.41
N ALA A 26 8.29 -16.78 -10.22
CA ALA A 26 7.06 -16.07 -10.47
C ALA A 26 6.85 -15.88 -11.98
N PRO A 27 6.40 -16.91 -12.72
CA PRO A 27 6.09 -16.77 -14.14
C PRO A 27 5.08 -15.65 -14.38
N GLY A 28 5.30 -14.88 -15.44
CA GLY A 28 4.38 -13.85 -15.89
C GLY A 28 3.06 -14.44 -16.36
N LEU A 29 1.95 -13.84 -15.95
CA LEU A 29 0.59 -14.24 -16.33
C LEU A 29 0.41 -14.27 -17.85
N ARG A 30 0.96 -13.28 -18.58
CA ARG A 30 0.97 -13.25 -20.05
C ARG A 30 1.49 -14.57 -20.64
N ALA A 31 2.62 -15.08 -20.13
CA ALA A 31 3.22 -16.32 -20.65
C ALA A 31 2.36 -17.56 -20.32
N ILE A 32 1.70 -17.56 -19.16
CA ILE A 32 0.76 -18.62 -18.77
C ILE A 32 -0.46 -18.63 -19.70
N LEU A 33 -1.07 -17.46 -19.95
CA LEU A 33 -2.23 -17.33 -20.82
C LEU A 33 -1.89 -17.70 -22.27
N ALA A 34 -0.74 -17.27 -22.78
CA ALA A 34 -0.27 -17.64 -24.11
C ALA A 34 -0.13 -19.17 -24.26
N ARG A 35 0.43 -19.85 -23.25
CA ARG A 35 0.59 -21.32 -23.26
C ARG A 35 -0.74 -22.06 -23.11
N ALA A 36 -1.72 -21.48 -22.43
CA ALA A 36 -3.05 -22.08 -22.23
C ALA A 36 -3.96 -22.02 -23.49
N GLY A 37 -3.45 -21.54 -24.63
CA GLY A 37 -4.19 -21.41 -25.90
C GLY A 37 -4.55 -19.96 -26.25
N GLY A 38 -4.04 -18.98 -25.51
CA GLY A 38 -4.35 -17.55 -25.66
C GLY A 38 -3.67 -16.81 -26.81
N THR A 39 -3.14 -17.48 -27.84
CA THR A 39 -2.55 -16.80 -29.02
C THR A 39 -3.55 -15.96 -29.82
N ALA A 40 -4.85 -16.07 -29.53
CA ALA A 40 -5.92 -15.22 -30.06
C ALA A 40 -6.28 -14.01 -29.18
N LEU A 41 -5.78 -13.95 -27.93
CA LEU A 41 -6.05 -12.83 -27.01
C LEU A 41 -5.12 -11.68 -27.34
N SER A 42 -5.59 -10.74 -28.15
CA SER A 42 -4.87 -9.51 -28.46
C SER A 42 -5.08 -8.47 -27.35
N ALA A 43 -4.11 -7.59 -27.11
CA ALA A 43 -4.36 -6.39 -26.30
C ALA A 43 -5.42 -5.45 -26.93
N SER A 44 -5.82 -5.71 -28.17
CA SER A 44 -6.97 -5.10 -28.87
C SER A 44 -8.30 -5.83 -28.65
N GLU A 45 -8.36 -6.84 -27.79
CA GLU A 45 -9.61 -7.42 -27.29
C GLU A 45 -10.51 -6.31 -26.68
N PRO A 46 -11.84 -6.47 -26.69
CA PRO A 46 -12.75 -5.41 -26.26
C PRO A 46 -12.38 -4.89 -24.87
N ALA A 47 -12.61 -3.60 -24.60
CA ALA A 47 -12.41 -2.95 -23.29
C ALA A 47 -13.19 -3.61 -22.12
N THR A 48 -13.90 -4.70 -22.38
CA THR A 48 -14.76 -5.46 -21.48
C THR A 48 -14.24 -6.88 -21.18
N ALA A 49 -13.03 -7.26 -21.64
CA ALA A 49 -12.42 -8.55 -21.29
C ALA A 49 -11.59 -8.46 -19.99
N HIS A 50 -11.71 -9.48 -19.14
CA HIS A 50 -11.08 -9.54 -17.81
C HIS A 50 -10.39 -10.89 -17.57
N VAL A 51 -9.41 -10.90 -16.66
CA VAL A 51 -8.82 -12.12 -16.11
C VAL A 51 -9.23 -12.28 -14.65
N ALA A 52 -10.09 -13.25 -14.37
CA ALA A 52 -10.55 -13.58 -13.04
C ALA A 52 -9.69 -14.69 -12.40
N PHE A 53 -9.30 -14.49 -11.15
CA PHE A 53 -8.56 -15.48 -10.35
C PHE A 53 -9.44 -16.01 -9.22
N ALA A 54 -9.50 -17.32 -9.03
CA ALA A 54 -10.28 -17.95 -7.96
C ALA A 54 -9.40 -18.78 -7.00
N CYS A 55 -9.94 -19.00 -5.79
CA CYS A 55 -9.49 -20.03 -4.86
C CYS A 55 -10.69 -20.81 -4.28
N HIS A 56 -10.53 -22.12 -4.10
CA HIS A 56 -11.52 -23.08 -3.59
C HIS A 56 -11.47 -23.22 -2.05
N THR A 57 -10.61 -22.47 -1.35
CA THR A 57 -10.59 -22.51 0.11
C THR A 57 -11.96 -22.11 0.67
N PRO A 58 -12.61 -22.94 1.51
CA PRO A 58 -13.89 -22.58 2.11
C PRO A 58 -13.75 -21.32 2.98
N PRO A 59 -14.80 -20.48 3.07
CA PRO A 59 -14.75 -19.21 3.77
C PRO A 59 -14.68 -19.44 5.28
N LEU A 60 -13.47 -19.47 5.82
CA LEU A 60 -13.25 -19.22 7.24
C LEU A 60 -13.46 -17.71 7.46
N LEU A 61 -14.70 -17.33 7.78
CA LEU A 61 -15.15 -16.15 8.58
C LEU A 61 -16.34 -15.34 8.04
N LEU A 62 -16.99 -15.72 6.94
CA LEU A 62 -18.28 -15.13 6.55
C LEU A 62 -19.17 -16.23 5.96
N GLY A 63 -20.26 -16.57 6.65
CA GLY A 63 -21.21 -17.58 6.20
C GLY A 63 -21.74 -17.26 4.80
N GLY A 64 -21.50 -18.19 3.87
CA GLY A 64 -21.95 -18.11 2.48
C GLY A 64 -20.89 -18.69 1.54
N ASN A 65 -21.31 -19.32 0.44
CA ASN A 65 -20.42 -19.84 -0.60
C ASN A 65 -19.70 -18.68 -1.32
N LEU A 66 -18.63 -18.17 -0.72
CA LEU A 66 -17.80 -17.14 -1.30
C LEU A 66 -16.57 -17.78 -1.94
N VAL A 67 -16.61 -17.98 -3.27
CA VAL A 67 -15.38 -17.99 -4.06
C VAL A 67 -14.64 -16.69 -3.74
N ARG A 68 -13.32 -16.65 -3.59
CA ARG A 68 -12.58 -15.37 -3.59
C ARG A 68 -12.09 -15.15 -5.01
N GLY A 69 -12.80 -14.29 -5.72
CA GLY A 69 -12.61 -13.97 -7.12
C GLY A 69 -12.19 -12.51 -7.27
N GLN A 70 -11.02 -12.24 -7.83
CA GLN A 70 -10.60 -10.86 -8.14
C GLN A 70 -10.01 -10.81 -9.54
N GLU A 71 -9.97 -9.62 -10.14
CA GLU A 71 -9.57 -9.50 -11.54
C GLU A 71 -8.74 -8.25 -11.84
N SER A 72 -8.08 -8.33 -12.98
CA SER A 72 -7.46 -7.21 -13.66
C SER A 72 -7.99 -7.16 -15.10
N PRO A 73 -8.10 -5.96 -15.72
CA PRO A 73 -8.38 -5.86 -17.14
C PRO A 73 -7.42 -6.73 -17.96
N LEU A 74 -7.94 -7.45 -18.96
CA LEU A 74 -7.12 -8.36 -19.77
C LEU A 74 -5.94 -7.63 -20.42
N SER A 75 -6.15 -6.38 -20.85
CA SER A 75 -5.10 -5.52 -21.40
C SER A 75 -3.90 -5.39 -20.45
N ARG A 76 -4.12 -5.23 -19.14
CA ARG A 76 -3.03 -5.19 -18.16
C ARG A 76 -2.36 -6.55 -17.97
N ALA A 77 -3.12 -7.63 -17.93
CA ALA A 77 -2.59 -8.99 -17.80
C ALA A 77 -1.70 -9.40 -18.99
N LEU A 78 -1.95 -8.84 -20.17
CA LEU A 78 -1.21 -9.10 -21.41
C LEU A 78 -0.05 -8.13 -21.67
N ARG A 79 0.10 -7.08 -20.86
CA ARG A 79 1.20 -6.11 -21.02
C ARG A 79 2.56 -6.77 -20.81
N GLU A 80 3.53 -6.41 -21.65
CA GLU A 80 4.92 -6.85 -21.54
C GLU A 80 5.60 -6.28 -20.30
N ASP A 81 5.28 -5.02 -19.98
CA ASP A 81 5.83 -4.25 -18.87
C ASP A 81 4.98 -4.34 -17.59
N GLY A 82 3.76 -4.91 -17.65
CA GLY A 82 2.78 -4.90 -16.56
C GLY A 82 3.07 -5.88 -15.42
N GLN A 83 4.03 -6.79 -15.59
CA GLN A 83 4.55 -7.74 -14.60
C GLN A 83 3.50 -8.35 -13.65
N VAL A 84 2.32 -8.76 -14.15
CA VAL A 84 1.41 -9.59 -13.34
C VAL A 84 2.00 -10.99 -13.25
N LEU A 85 2.27 -11.48 -12.04
CA LEU A 85 3.00 -12.72 -11.79
C LEU A 85 2.16 -13.72 -11.02
N LEU A 86 2.45 -15.02 -11.21
CA LEU A 86 2.00 -16.11 -10.36
C LEU A 86 3.19 -16.57 -9.49
N ALA A 87 3.35 -15.95 -8.33
CA ALA A 87 4.50 -16.17 -7.46
C ALA A 87 4.35 -17.45 -6.62
N THR A 88 5.46 -18.17 -6.44
CA THR A 88 5.58 -19.33 -5.55
C THR A 88 6.64 -19.15 -4.46
N ALA A 89 7.42 -18.07 -4.54
CA ALA A 89 8.38 -17.67 -3.53
C ALA A 89 8.33 -16.16 -3.27
N MET A 90 8.63 -15.79 -2.02
CA MET A 90 8.68 -14.43 -1.52
C MET A 90 9.97 -14.29 -0.72
N ASN A 91 10.78 -13.28 -1.07
CA ASN A 91 12.07 -12.98 -0.44
C ASN A 91 13.04 -14.18 -0.42
N GLY A 92 13.10 -14.91 -1.55
CA GLY A 92 13.99 -16.07 -1.72
C GLY A 92 13.52 -17.37 -1.06
N ALA A 93 12.41 -17.36 -0.31
CA ALA A 93 11.84 -18.54 0.35
C ALA A 93 10.47 -18.92 -0.24
N PRO A 94 10.05 -20.20 -0.16
CA PRO A 94 8.69 -20.59 -0.53
C PRO A 94 7.63 -19.76 0.20
N LEU A 95 6.49 -19.52 -0.46
CA LEU A 95 5.37 -18.85 0.20
C LEU A 95 4.97 -19.59 1.49
N THR A 96 4.61 -18.82 2.51
CA THR A 96 3.92 -19.38 3.69
C THR A 96 2.41 -19.49 3.41
N PRO A 97 1.64 -20.29 4.17
CA PRO A 97 0.18 -20.34 4.04
C PRO A 97 -0.48 -18.95 4.10
N ASN A 98 -0.07 -18.08 5.02
CA ASN A 98 -0.63 -16.71 5.15
C ASN A 98 -0.35 -15.81 3.94
N HIS A 99 0.70 -16.11 3.18
CA HIS A 99 1.10 -15.39 1.97
C HIS A 99 0.66 -16.09 0.67
N GLY A 100 -0.18 -17.14 0.77
CA GLY A 100 -0.82 -17.74 -0.39
C GLY A 100 -0.14 -18.98 -0.95
N TYR A 101 0.64 -19.72 -0.15
CA TYR A 101 1.18 -21.01 -0.57
C TYR A 101 0.09 -21.94 -1.14
N PRO A 102 0.31 -22.63 -2.27
CA PRO A 102 1.57 -22.68 -3.02
C PRO A 102 1.75 -21.57 -4.06
N VAL A 103 0.67 -20.91 -4.49
CA VAL A 103 0.69 -19.93 -5.58
C VAL A 103 -0.20 -18.72 -5.24
N ARG A 104 0.30 -17.51 -5.47
CA ARG A 104 -0.50 -16.28 -5.43
C ARG A 104 -0.33 -15.43 -6.68
N VAL A 105 -1.33 -14.59 -6.97
CA VAL A 105 -1.17 -13.46 -7.89
C VAL A 105 -0.39 -12.36 -7.21
N VAL A 106 0.51 -11.74 -7.97
CA VAL A 106 1.16 -10.47 -7.67
C VAL A 106 0.86 -9.53 -8.83
N ALA A 107 0.23 -8.39 -8.55
CA ALA A 107 -0.10 -7.38 -9.54
C ALA A 107 0.47 -6.03 -9.08
N PRO A 108 1.69 -5.68 -9.49
CA PRO A 108 2.33 -4.42 -9.09
C PRO A 108 1.47 -3.20 -9.48
N GLY A 109 1.42 -2.20 -8.59
CA GLY A 109 0.61 -0.99 -8.77
C GLY A 109 -0.90 -1.18 -8.56
N ILE A 110 -1.37 -2.41 -8.35
CA ILE A 110 -2.79 -2.72 -8.11
C ILE A 110 -3.02 -2.96 -6.62
N ALA A 111 -4.20 -2.56 -6.14
CA ALA A 111 -4.66 -2.81 -4.78
C ALA A 111 -4.48 -4.27 -4.39
N GLY A 112 -3.92 -4.52 -3.19
CA GLY A 112 -3.62 -5.87 -2.69
C GLY A 112 -4.85 -6.79 -2.62
N ALA A 113 -6.06 -6.22 -2.61
CA ALA A 113 -7.31 -6.96 -2.76
C ALA A 113 -7.32 -7.83 -4.02
N ARG A 114 -6.73 -7.37 -5.14
CA ARG A 114 -6.71 -8.10 -6.43
C ARG A 114 -5.59 -9.12 -6.54
N ALA A 115 -4.64 -9.11 -5.60
CA ALA A 115 -3.53 -10.06 -5.54
C ALA A 115 -3.96 -11.37 -4.85
N VAL A 116 -4.83 -12.14 -5.50
CA VAL A 116 -5.45 -13.36 -4.95
C VAL A 116 -4.40 -14.35 -4.44
N LYS A 117 -4.61 -14.83 -3.22
CA LYS A 117 -3.81 -15.89 -2.58
C LYS A 117 -4.46 -17.26 -2.82
N TRP A 118 -3.67 -18.32 -2.78
CA TRP A 118 -4.16 -19.71 -2.91
C TRP A 118 -4.85 -19.97 -4.25
N VAL A 119 -4.26 -19.46 -5.34
CA VAL A 119 -4.87 -19.51 -6.68
C VAL A 119 -4.97 -20.96 -7.15
N ASP A 120 -6.16 -21.36 -7.61
CA ASP A 120 -6.38 -22.67 -8.24
C ASP A 120 -7.00 -22.58 -9.64
N ARG A 121 -7.63 -21.46 -9.99
CA ARG A 121 -8.22 -21.25 -11.30
C ARG A 121 -8.01 -19.84 -11.81
N ILE A 122 -7.69 -19.74 -13.09
CA ILE A 122 -7.57 -18.50 -13.85
C ILE A 122 -8.56 -18.61 -15.02
N THR A 123 -9.45 -17.63 -15.16
CA THR A 123 -10.47 -17.59 -16.19
C THR A 123 -10.34 -16.28 -16.96
N VAL A 124 -10.27 -16.36 -18.29
CA VAL A 124 -10.48 -15.20 -19.17
C VAL A 124 -11.97 -15.14 -19.48
N GLN A 125 -12.59 -14.00 -19.25
CA GLN A 125 -14.04 -13.83 -19.39
C GLN A 125 -14.40 -12.44 -19.90
N MET A 126 -15.62 -12.32 -20.42
CA MET A 126 -16.25 -11.04 -20.72
C MET A 126 -16.99 -10.53 -19.48
N GLY A 127 -16.78 -9.24 -19.18
CA GLY A 127 -17.33 -8.59 -18.00
C GLY A 127 -16.58 -8.94 -16.71
N GLU A 128 -16.84 -8.11 -15.70
CA GLU A 128 -16.26 -8.25 -14.38
C GLU A 128 -16.68 -9.55 -13.68
N SER A 129 -15.82 -10.06 -12.82
CA SER A 129 -16.10 -11.16 -11.90
C SER A 129 -17.31 -10.84 -11.03
N GLU A 130 -18.29 -11.74 -10.97
CA GLU A 130 -19.51 -11.62 -10.14
C GLU A 130 -19.25 -11.74 -8.63
N ASN A 131 -17.97 -11.84 -8.24
CA ASN A 131 -17.56 -11.98 -6.87
C ASN A 131 -18.00 -10.82 -5.98
N VAL A 132 -18.42 -11.11 -4.74
CA VAL A 132 -18.82 -10.06 -3.77
C VAL A 132 -17.72 -9.01 -3.53
N TYR A 133 -16.43 -9.40 -3.49
CA TYR A 133 -15.30 -8.49 -3.28
C TYR A 133 -14.98 -7.64 -4.52
N MET A 134 -15.46 -8.05 -5.69
CA MET A 134 -15.36 -7.28 -6.92
C MET A 134 -16.58 -6.37 -7.10
N GLN A 135 -17.77 -6.89 -6.82
CA GLN A 135 -19.04 -6.21 -7.08
C GLN A 135 -19.47 -5.27 -5.95
N ARG A 136 -19.20 -5.62 -4.68
CA ARG A 136 -19.75 -4.95 -3.48
C ARG A 136 -18.71 -4.54 -2.43
N ASP A 137 -17.42 -4.70 -2.71
CA ASP A 137 -16.33 -4.22 -1.84
C ASP A 137 -15.21 -3.60 -2.67
N TYR A 138 -14.26 -2.92 -2.00
CA TYR A 138 -13.12 -2.25 -2.64
C TYR A 138 -13.56 -1.31 -3.78
N LYS A 139 -14.59 -0.50 -3.51
CA LYS A 139 -15.11 0.57 -4.37
C LYS A 139 -15.16 1.87 -3.54
N ILE A 140 -14.74 2.99 -4.12
CA ILE A 140 -14.79 4.30 -3.45
C ILE A 140 -16.17 4.89 -3.68
N LEU A 141 -17.08 4.67 -2.73
CA LEU A 141 -18.42 5.24 -2.79
C LEU A 141 -18.38 6.76 -2.54
N PRO A 142 -19.29 7.54 -3.16
CA PRO A 142 -19.41 8.97 -2.90
C PRO A 142 -19.63 9.31 -1.41
N PRO A 143 -19.16 10.48 -0.93
CA PRO A 143 -19.21 10.85 0.48
C PRO A 143 -20.63 11.04 1.06
N GLU A 144 -21.65 11.17 0.21
CA GLU A 144 -23.05 11.20 0.59
C GLU A 144 -23.61 9.81 0.99
N VAL A 145 -22.95 8.72 0.58
CA VAL A 145 -23.34 7.35 0.94
C VAL A 145 -22.83 7.02 2.34
N ARG A 146 -23.74 6.86 3.29
CA ARG A 146 -23.44 6.81 4.73
C ARG A 146 -23.79 5.48 5.39
N ASP A 147 -24.53 4.62 4.72
CA ASP A 147 -24.89 3.30 5.23
C ASP A 147 -25.01 2.26 4.09
N SER A 148 -25.20 1.01 4.49
CA SER A 148 -25.33 -0.11 3.56
C SER A 148 -26.58 -0.04 2.68
N GLN A 149 -27.68 0.58 3.14
CA GLN A 149 -28.90 0.69 2.35
C GLN A 149 -28.68 1.66 1.19
N GLN A 150 -28.08 2.82 1.47
CA GLN A 150 -27.71 3.78 0.43
C GLN A 150 -26.70 3.18 -0.55
N ALA A 151 -25.74 2.38 -0.07
CA ALA A 151 -24.71 1.77 -0.90
C ALA A 151 -25.25 0.83 -1.99
N GLU A 152 -26.41 0.18 -1.78
CA GLU A 152 -27.01 -0.71 -2.78
C GLU A 152 -27.29 0.00 -4.12
N GLY A 153 -27.60 1.31 -4.10
CA GLY A 153 -27.81 2.11 -5.31
C GLY A 153 -26.53 2.44 -6.10
N TYR A 154 -25.36 2.22 -5.51
CA TYR A 154 -24.06 2.66 -6.06
C TYR A 154 -23.16 1.51 -6.51
N TRP A 155 -23.28 0.30 -5.96
CA TRP A 155 -22.36 -0.81 -6.26
C TRP A 155 -22.22 -1.11 -7.76
N GLY A 156 -23.32 -1.10 -8.52
CA GLY A 156 -23.32 -1.38 -9.96
C GLY A 156 -22.80 -0.25 -10.85
N ARG A 157 -22.61 0.97 -10.33
CA ARG A 157 -22.16 2.14 -11.10
C ARG A 157 -20.80 2.68 -10.66
N THR A 158 -20.32 2.28 -9.48
CA THR A 158 -19.00 2.65 -8.97
C THR A 158 -17.97 1.64 -9.48
N PRO A 159 -16.88 2.10 -10.13
CA PRO A 159 -15.83 1.19 -10.58
C PRO A 159 -15.09 0.59 -9.39
N ALA A 160 -14.67 -0.66 -9.54
CA ALA A 160 -13.79 -1.34 -8.62
C ALA A 160 -12.43 -0.65 -8.53
N VAL A 161 -11.89 -0.53 -7.30
CA VAL A 161 -10.52 -0.04 -7.09
C VAL A 161 -9.57 -1.02 -7.77
N GLN A 162 -8.75 -0.47 -8.67
CA GLN A 162 -7.66 -1.15 -9.33
C GLN A 162 -6.35 -0.52 -8.83
N GLU A 163 -5.98 0.63 -9.37
CA GLU A 163 -4.77 1.34 -8.97
C GLU A 163 -4.93 2.06 -7.63
N MET A 164 -3.87 2.04 -6.83
CA MET A 164 -3.81 2.77 -5.57
C MET A 164 -3.23 4.17 -5.82
N PRO A 165 -3.74 5.22 -5.15
CA PRO A 165 -3.14 6.55 -5.24
C PRO A 165 -1.76 6.59 -4.57
N VAL A 166 -0.94 7.56 -4.98
CA VAL A 166 0.32 7.91 -4.28
C VAL A 166 0.07 8.13 -2.80
N ASN A 167 0.97 7.65 -1.95
CA ASN A 167 0.80 7.71 -0.50
C ASN A 167 2.14 7.77 0.25
N SER A 168 2.11 8.28 1.47
CA SER A 168 3.23 8.27 2.42
C SER A 168 2.73 8.17 3.84
N ALA A 169 3.56 7.58 4.71
CA ALA A 169 3.30 7.56 6.13
C ALA A 169 4.59 7.75 6.92
N ILE A 170 4.45 8.43 8.05
CA ILE A 170 5.51 8.58 9.06
C ILE A 170 5.51 7.30 9.91
N ALA A 171 6.67 6.67 10.02
CA ALA A 171 6.89 5.53 10.91
C ALA A 171 7.52 5.98 12.24
N VAL A 172 8.41 6.98 12.19
CA VAL A 172 9.08 7.55 13.36
C VAL A 172 9.08 9.08 13.23
N PRO A 173 8.64 9.83 14.26
CA PRO A 173 7.96 9.35 15.46
C PRO A 173 6.53 8.86 15.16
N VAL A 174 6.01 7.95 15.98
CA VAL A 174 4.60 7.55 15.94
C VAL A 174 3.70 8.64 16.56
N GLU A 175 2.39 8.59 16.29
CA GLU A 175 1.41 9.46 16.97
C GLU A 175 1.50 9.30 18.50
N GLY A 176 1.59 10.41 19.23
CA GLY A 176 1.83 10.45 20.67
C GLY A 176 3.25 10.07 21.12
N GLY A 177 4.15 9.78 20.17
CA GLY A 177 5.54 9.44 20.44
C GLY A 177 6.38 10.67 20.81
N ALA A 178 7.63 10.42 21.19
CA ALA A 178 8.61 11.48 21.46
C ALA A 178 9.62 11.58 20.30
N ALA A 179 10.09 12.79 20.04
CA ALA A 179 11.22 13.08 19.18
C ALA A 179 12.20 13.99 19.93
N GLU A 180 13.49 13.70 19.77
CA GLU A 180 14.56 14.51 20.33
C GLU A 180 14.89 15.64 19.37
N ARG A 181 14.99 16.84 19.94
CA ARG A 181 15.45 18.02 19.21
C ARG A 181 16.97 18.09 19.31
N GLY A 182 17.64 17.99 18.17
CA GLY A 182 19.08 18.19 18.10
C GLY A 182 19.48 19.65 18.27
N ASP A 183 20.78 19.89 18.45
CA ASP A 183 21.37 21.23 18.60
C ASP A 183 21.08 22.16 17.40
N ASP A 184 20.83 21.60 16.22
CA ASP A 184 20.43 22.32 15.01
C ASP A 184 18.95 22.78 15.02
N GLY A 185 18.22 22.44 16.09
CA GLY A 185 16.80 22.71 16.26
C GLY A 185 15.91 21.80 15.42
N CYS A 186 16.44 20.72 14.85
CA CYS A 186 15.71 19.76 14.03
C CYS A 186 15.36 18.50 14.80
N VAL A 187 14.33 17.81 14.31
CA VAL A 187 13.96 16.46 14.75
C VAL A 187 14.09 15.48 13.60
N GLY A 188 14.48 14.24 13.91
CA GLY A 188 14.53 13.15 12.95
C GLY A 188 13.13 12.61 12.67
N VAL A 189 12.78 12.46 11.39
CA VAL A 189 11.53 11.86 10.93
C VAL A 189 11.82 10.85 9.84
N SER A 190 11.21 9.67 9.90
CA SER A 190 11.38 8.64 8.88
C SER A 190 10.07 7.92 8.58
N GLY A 191 10.00 7.30 7.41
CA GLY A 191 8.79 6.63 6.95
C GLY A 191 8.95 5.94 5.61
N TYR A 192 7.80 5.64 4.99
CA TYR A 192 7.74 5.07 3.66
C TYR A 192 6.82 5.87 2.75
N ALA A 193 7.01 5.73 1.45
CA ALA A 193 6.17 6.29 0.40
C ALA A 193 5.97 5.27 -0.72
N VAL A 194 4.80 5.30 -1.36
CA VAL A 194 4.46 4.43 -2.49
C VAL A 194 3.90 5.25 -3.65
N PRO A 195 4.22 4.89 -4.91
CA PRO A 195 3.76 5.64 -6.08
C PRO A 195 2.29 5.36 -6.37
N SER A 196 1.68 6.21 -7.20
CA SER A 196 0.36 5.92 -7.74
C SER A 196 0.46 4.81 -8.77
N GLY A 197 -0.39 3.78 -8.67
CA GLY A 197 -0.61 2.80 -9.73
C GLY A 197 0.66 2.31 -10.43
N ASP A 198 0.69 2.55 -11.74
CA ASP A 198 1.82 2.27 -12.63
C ASP A 198 2.65 3.53 -12.96
N GLU A 199 2.62 4.56 -12.11
CA GLU A 199 3.22 5.88 -12.37
C GLU A 199 4.53 6.13 -11.59
N GLY A 200 5.01 5.10 -10.90
CA GLY A 200 6.21 5.22 -10.08
C GLY A 200 7.52 5.35 -10.86
N PRO A 201 8.65 5.47 -10.15
CA PRO A 201 8.77 5.42 -8.68
C PRO A 201 8.35 6.72 -7.99
N VAL A 202 8.33 6.72 -6.65
CA VAL A 202 8.30 7.97 -5.86
C VAL A 202 9.60 8.73 -6.12
N THR A 203 9.48 10.03 -6.42
CA THR A 203 10.62 10.90 -6.75
C THR A 203 10.90 11.95 -5.69
N ARG A 204 9.90 12.30 -4.85
CA ARG A 204 10.06 13.28 -3.79
C ARG A 204 9.17 12.93 -2.60
N VAL A 205 9.70 13.15 -1.40
CA VAL A 205 8.91 13.18 -0.17
C VAL A 205 9.25 14.49 0.55
N GLU A 206 8.23 15.17 1.04
CA GLU A 206 8.38 16.40 1.80
C GLU A 206 7.76 16.21 3.18
N VAL A 207 8.39 16.81 4.20
CA VAL A 207 7.98 16.69 5.60
C VAL A 207 7.86 18.07 6.23
N SER A 208 6.83 18.27 7.05
CA SER A 208 6.56 19.53 7.76
C SER A 208 6.29 19.26 9.24
N ALA A 209 6.76 20.14 10.13
CA ALA A 209 6.50 20.07 11.57
C ALA A 209 5.91 21.38 12.14
N ASP A 210 5.40 22.26 11.27
CA ASP A 210 4.89 23.60 11.62
C ASP A 210 3.46 23.87 11.11
N GLY A 211 2.66 22.81 10.96
CA GLY A 211 1.30 22.92 10.45
C GLY A 211 1.19 22.87 8.93
N GLY A 212 2.24 22.44 8.21
CA GLY A 212 2.25 22.40 6.74
C GLY A 212 2.66 23.72 6.08
N GLN A 213 3.22 24.67 6.85
CA GLN A 213 3.62 25.98 6.35
C GLN A 213 4.97 25.92 5.62
N ARG A 214 5.92 25.16 6.19
CA ARG A 214 7.24 24.91 5.58
C ARG A 214 7.43 23.42 5.38
N TRP A 215 8.07 23.09 4.27
CA TRP A 215 8.32 21.72 3.84
C TRP A 215 9.81 21.52 3.67
N THR A 216 10.32 20.46 4.27
CA THR A 216 11.69 19.99 4.11
C THR A 216 11.66 18.76 3.22
N GLU A 217 12.44 18.77 2.14
CA GLU A 217 12.60 17.60 1.28
C GLU A 217 13.36 16.50 2.04
N ALA A 218 12.81 15.29 2.02
CA ALA A 218 13.39 14.12 2.65
C ALA A 218 14.42 13.44 1.73
N GLU A 219 15.43 12.85 2.33
CA GLU A 219 16.32 11.91 1.64
C GLU A 219 15.57 10.62 1.35
N LEU A 220 15.49 10.23 0.07
CA LEU A 220 14.99 8.92 -0.34
C LEU A 220 16.12 7.89 -0.26
N LEU A 221 15.95 6.88 0.58
CA LEU A 221 16.93 5.81 0.74
C LEU A 221 16.95 4.93 -0.51
N GLN A 222 18.14 4.52 -0.95
CA GLN A 222 18.35 3.70 -2.15
C GLN A 222 18.67 2.26 -1.78
N TYR A 223 17.98 1.31 -2.44
CA TYR A 223 18.26 -0.12 -2.34
C TYR A 223 18.62 -0.73 -3.71
N PRO A 224 19.44 -1.80 -3.76
CA PRO A 224 19.84 -2.43 -5.03
C PRO A 224 18.68 -3.03 -5.83
N GLU A 225 17.60 -3.47 -5.17
CA GLU A 225 16.43 -4.13 -5.78
C GLU A 225 15.24 -3.17 -5.93
N GLU A 226 15.48 -1.90 -6.22
CA GLU A 226 14.40 -0.95 -6.43
C GLU A 226 13.75 -1.09 -7.80
N GLY A 227 12.43 -0.96 -7.81
CA GLY A 227 11.62 -1.02 -9.01
C GLY A 227 10.58 0.08 -9.04
N LYS A 228 10.00 0.28 -10.22
CA LYS A 228 8.93 1.24 -10.50
C LYS A 228 7.79 1.21 -9.47
N TRP A 229 7.42 0.03 -8.96
CA TRP A 229 6.31 -0.16 -8.02
C TRP A 229 6.75 -0.33 -6.56
N ALA A 230 8.05 -0.41 -6.30
CA ALA A 230 8.54 -0.59 -4.94
C ALA A 230 8.29 0.69 -4.13
N TRP A 231 8.12 0.52 -2.83
CA TRP A 231 8.11 1.67 -1.94
C TRP A 231 9.47 2.40 -1.94
N LYS A 232 9.48 3.63 -1.44
CA LYS A 232 10.69 4.34 -1.03
C LYS A 232 10.66 4.51 0.47
N LEU A 233 11.71 4.08 1.15
CA LEU A 233 11.95 4.51 2.52
C LEU A 233 12.60 5.89 2.48
N TRP A 234 12.27 6.73 3.45
CA TRP A 234 12.74 8.11 3.46
C TRP A 234 13.06 8.57 4.88
N ARG A 235 13.95 9.55 4.99
CA ARG A 235 14.27 10.23 6.25
C ARG A 235 14.44 11.73 6.03
N ALA A 236 14.08 12.53 7.02
CA ALA A 236 14.22 13.98 7.00
C ALA A 236 14.67 14.49 8.37
N ARG A 237 15.46 15.58 8.35
CA ARG A 237 15.71 16.42 9.52
C ARG A 237 14.83 17.66 9.39
N VAL A 238 13.78 17.74 10.20
CA VAL A 238 12.77 18.81 10.07
C VAL A 238 12.93 19.78 11.21
N ARG A 239 13.04 21.08 10.89
CA ARG A 239 13.16 22.13 11.90
C ARG A 239 11.88 22.27 12.69
N VAL A 240 11.99 22.27 14.02
CA VAL A 240 10.89 22.59 14.94
C VAL A 240 11.21 23.93 15.61
N PRO A 241 10.28 24.90 15.65
CA PRO A 241 10.50 26.18 16.33
C PRO A 241 10.85 25.99 17.82
N GLU A 242 11.66 26.91 18.36
CA GLU A 242 11.99 26.91 19.79
C GLU A 242 10.75 27.09 20.66
N GLY A 243 10.75 26.48 21.85
CA GLY A 243 9.63 26.55 22.80
C GLY A 243 8.44 25.64 22.46
N ILE A 244 8.47 24.92 21.33
CA ILE A 244 7.44 23.94 20.97
C ILE A 244 7.74 22.61 21.67
N GLY A 245 6.99 22.30 22.74
CA GLY A 245 7.08 21.02 23.46
C GLY A 245 6.21 19.91 22.86
N LYS A 246 5.32 20.23 21.91
CA LYS A 246 4.46 19.26 21.23
C LYS A 246 4.07 19.78 19.84
N THR A 247 4.13 18.93 18.81
CA THR A 247 3.76 19.31 17.44
C THR A 247 3.05 18.17 16.68
N THR A 248 2.55 18.48 15.48
CA THR A 248 2.09 17.51 14.49
C THR A 248 3.03 17.52 13.29
N VAL A 249 3.50 16.34 12.90
CA VAL A 249 4.35 16.15 11.72
C VAL A 249 3.51 15.66 10.55
N TYR A 250 3.73 16.24 9.38
CA TYR A 250 3.10 15.86 8.11
C TYR A 250 4.12 15.32 7.13
N SER A 251 3.72 14.34 6.32
CA SER A 251 4.48 13.91 5.13
C SER A 251 3.60 13.93 3.88
N ARG A 252 4.19 14.26 2.73
CA ARG A 252 3.56 14.08 1.41
C ARG A 252 4.56 13.54 0.39
N ALA A 253 4.11 12.64 -0.47
CA ALA A 253 4.92 12.09 -1.55
C ALA A 253 4.45 12.59 -2.92
N THR A 254 5.40 12.69 -3.84
CA THR A 254 5.19 12.90 -5.27
C THR A 254 5.84 11.78 -6.07
N ASP A 255 5.12 11.18 -7.01
CA ASP A 255 5.67 10.18 -7.93
C ASP A 255 6.25 10.78 -9.22
N LYS A 256 6.80 9.92 -10.08
CA LYS A 256 7.46 10.34 -11.33
C LYS A 256 6.49 11.02 -12.31
N ALA A 257 5.21 10.65 -12.30
CA ALA A 257 4.20 11.30 -13.12
C ALA A 257 3.69 12.63 -12.53
N GLY A 258 4.16 13.01 -11.34
CA GLY A 258 3.78 14.25 -10.68
C GLY A 258 2.52 14.13 -9.81
N ASN A 259 1.96 12.92 -9.62
CA ASN A 259 0.85 12.74 -8.70
C ASN A 259 1.35 13.02 -7.28
N THR A 260 0.60 13.84 -6.53
CA THR A 260 0.94 14.23 -5.17
C THR A 260 -0.26 14.02 -4.24
N GLN A 261 -0.01 13.61 -3.00
CA GLN A 261 -1.07 13.47 -1.99
C GLN A 261 -1.82 14.79 -1.76
N PRO A 262 -3.16 14.80 -1.65
CA PRO A 262 -3.89 15.95 -1.14
C PRO A 262 -3.66 16.11 0.37
N GLU A 263 -3.88 17.32 0.90
CA GLU A 263 -3.84 17.57 2.34
C GLU A 263 -4.79 16.63 3.10
N ARG A 264 -6.01 16.46 2.56
CA ARG A 264 -7.06 15.63 3.15
C ARG A 264 -7.57 14.63 2.13
N SER A 265 -7.68 13.38 2.54
CA SER A 265 -8.36 12.37 1.73
C SER A 265 -9.87 12.56 1.79
N GLN A 266 -10.55 12.23 0.70
CA GLN A 266 -12.01 12.21 0.67
C GLN A 266 -12.53 11.08 1.55
N TRP A 267 -13.47 11.39 2.44
CA TRP A 267 -14.18 10.38 3.21
C TRP A 267 -15.04 9.50 2.30
N ASN A 268 -15.04 8.20 2.55
CA ASN A 268 -15.98 7.25 1.95
C ASN A 268 -16.39 6.21 2.99
N LEU A 269 -17.57 5.61 2.83
CA LEU A 269 -18.18 4.67 3.79
C LEU A 269 -17.24 3.55 4.26
N ARG A 270 -16.36 3.04 3.37
CA ARG A 270 -15.46 1.91 3.66
C ARG A 270 -14.07 2.34 4.13
N GLY A 271 -13.75 3.64 4.06
CA GLY A 271 -12.43 4.18 4.41
C GLY A 271 -11.29 3.67 3.52
N VAL A 272 -11.59 3.20 2.31
CA VAL A 272 -10.59 2.68 1.36
C VAL A 272 -9.91 3.83 0.60
N CYS A 273 -8.72 3.56 0.05
CA CYS A 273 -7.93 4.52 -0.73
C CYS A 273 -7.64 5.86 -0.01
N TYR A 274 -7.49 5.83 1.32
CA TYR A 274 -7.06 7.01 2.07
C TYR A 274 -5.64 7.42 1.65
N ASN A 275 -5.49 8.65 1.18
CA ASN A 275 -4.24 9.20 0.61
C ASN A 275 -3.98 10.65 1.02
N GLY A 276 -4.56 11.12 2.13
CA GLY A 276 -4.22 12.43 2.69
C GLY A 276 -2.76 12.45 3.14
N TYR A 277 -2.22 13.60 3.53
CA TYR A 277 -0.88 13.68 4.11
C TYR A 277 -0.69 12.63 5.21
N GLY A 278 0.49 12.02 5.27
CA GLY A 278 0.88 11.21 6.41
C GLY A 278 0.92 12.10 7.65
N VAL A 279 0.42 11.61 8.79
CA VAL A 279 0.32 12.41 10.02
C VAL A 279 0.86 11.62 11.21
N ALA A 280 1.78 12.23 11.95
CA ALA A 280 2.10 11.85 13.33
C ALA A 280 1.68 13.02 14.22
N ALA A 281 0.53 12.87 14.89
CA ALA A 281 0.00 13.91 15.77
C ALA A 281 0.55 13.76 17.20
N ASP A 282 0.46 14.85 17.98
CA ASP A 282 0.84 14.87 19.39
C ASP A 282 2.27 14.37 19.65
N VAL A 283 3.20 14.65 18.74
CA VAL A 283 4.62 14.31 18.89
C VAL A 283 5.21 15.21 19.95
N MET A 284 5.69 14.61 21.04
CA MET A 284 6.36 15.30 22.14
C MET A 284 7.79 15.64 21.75
N ILE A 285 8.19 16.89 21.97
CA ILE A 285 9.53 17.37 21.62
C ILE A 285 10.32 17.51 22.92
N ASN A 286 11.25 16.59 23.12
CA ASN A 286 12.08 16.58 24.31
C ASN A 286 13.33 17.42 24.08
N PRO A 287 13.64 18.37 24.99
CA PRO A 287 14.97 18.95 25.06
C PRO A 287 15.93 17.92 25.65
N ASP A 288 17.02 17.66 24.93
CA ASP A 288 18.26 17.03 25.42
C ASP A 288 18.16 15.60 26.01
N ASP A 289 18.28 14.60 25.14
CA ASP A 289 19.05 13.39 25.44
C ASP A 289 19.94 13.07 24.22
N ALA A 290 21.00 13.88 24.04
CA ALA A 290 21.95 13.82 22.93
C ALA A 290 22.87 12.57 22.95
N GLY A 291 22.39 11.44 23.49
CA GLY A 291 23.03 10.14 23.30
C GLY A 291 22.96 9.79 21.82
N SER A 292 24.11 9.81 21.16
CA SER A 292 24.28 10.15 19.75
C SER A 292 23.14 9.69 18.83
N MET A 293 22.48 10.66 18.18
CA MET A 293 21.49 10.39 17.14
C MET A 293 22.05 9.38 16.14
N GLU A 294 23.32 9.47 15.73
CA GLU A 294 23.97 8.49 14.84
C GLU A 294 23.94 7.04 15.37
N GLU A 295 24.14 6.79 16.66
CA GLU A 295 24.03 5.43 17.23
C GLU A 295 22.59 4.91 17.21
N ARG A 296 21.59 5.78 17.43
CA ARG A 296 20.18 5.40 17.27
C ARG A 296 19.80 5.22 15.80
N TRP A 297 20.34 6.04 14.91
CA TRP A 297 20.15 5.93 13.46
C TRP A 297 20.70 4.60 12.94
N HIS A 298 21.88 4.16 13.41
CA HIS A 298 22.42 2.83 13.09
C HIS A 298 21.64 1.67 13.76
N ARG A 299 21.04 1.90 14.93
CA ARG A 299 20.18 0.91 15.60
C ARG A 299 18.84 0.73 14.88
N GLU A 300 18.30 1.81 14.32
CA GLU A 300 17.09 1.81 13.51
C GLU A 300 17.38 1.35 12.07
N GLU A 301 18.53 1.69 11.45
CA GLU A 301 18.99 1.07 10.21
C GLU A 301 19.11 -0.46 10.35
N ASN A 302 19.48 -0.99 11.51
CA ASN A 302 19.38 -2.44 11.78
C ASN A 302 17.94 -2.98 11.90
N MET A 303 16.96 -2.13 12.21
CA MET A 303 15.52 -2.47 12.04
C MET A 303 15.05 -2.34 10.58
N PHE A 304 15.66 -1.46 9.78
CA PHE A 304 15.25 -1.13 8.41
C PHE A 304 16.13 -1.76 7.30
N GLY A 305 17.23 -2.45 7.63
CA GLY A 305 18.01 -3.35 6.79
C GLY A 305 19.53 -3.10 6.74
N ALA A 306 20.33 -4.16 6.95
CA ALA A 306 21.59 -4.50 6.24
C ALA A 306 22.47 -5.44 7.10
N GLY A 307 22.11 -6.73 7.20
CA GLY A 307 22.90 -7.66 8.01
C GLY A 307 22.37 -9.08 8.07
N GLY A 308 22.02 -9.67 6.92
CA GLY A 308 21.62 -11.07 6.85
C GLY A 308 20.78 -11.38 5.63
N LYS A 309 21.06 -12.51 4.98
CA LYS A 309 20.21 -13.07 3.92
C LYS A 309 18.83 -13.37 4.51
N GLY A 310 17.93 -12.41 4.39
CA GLY A 310 16.55 -12.51 4.86
C GLY A 310 15.91 -11.13 4.79
N ALA A 311 15.11 -10.89 3.76
CA ALA A 311 14.31 -9.68 3.73
C ALA A 311 13.41 -9.68 4.97
N LEU A 312 13.54 -8.62 5.77
CA LEU A 312 12.80 -8.43 7.00
C LEU A 312 11.30 -8.30 6.66
N ALA A 313 10.56 -9.39 6.84
CA ALA A 313 9.13 -9.30 7.06
C ALA A 313 8.94 -8.63 8.42
N TRP A 314 8.32 -7.46 8.45
CA TRP A 314 7.79 -6.84 9.65
C TRP A 314 6.87 -7.85 10.35
N LYS A 315 7.38 -8.58 11.35
CA LYS A 315 6.58 -9.47 12.20
C LYS A 315 5.81 -8.61 13.18
N TRP A 316 4.65 -8.12 12.76
CA TRP A 316 3.63 -7.68 13.70
C TRP A 316 3.09 -8.91 14.43
N LYS A 317 3.39 -9.03 15.74
CA LYS A 317 2.65 -9.93 16.62
C LYS A 317 1.23 -9.41 16.70
N TRP A 318 0.28 -10.12 16.10
CA TRP A 318 -1.13 -9.95 16.40
C TRP A 318 -1.31 -10.24 17.89
N GLY A 319 -1.52 -9.20 18.69
CA GLY A 319 -1.97 -9.36 20.05
C GLY A 319 -3.36 -9.97 20.01
N THR A 320 -3.47 -11.25 20.35
CA THR A 320 -4.73 -11.86 20.75
C THR A 320 -5.19 -11.19 22.05
N ARG A 321 -6.30 -10.46 21.98
CA ARG A 321 -7.27 -10.38 23.07
C ARG A 321 -8.63 -10.68 22.49
#